data_AF-A0A9X0DMS2-F1
#
_entry.id   AF-A0A9X0DMS2-F1
#
_cell.length_a   1.000
_cell.length_b   1.000
_cell.length_c   1.000
_cell.angle_alpha   90.00
_cell.angle_beta   90.00
_cell.angle_gamma   90.00
#
_symmetry.space_group_name_H-M   'P 1'
#
loop_
_entity.id
_entity.type
_entity.pdbx_description
1 polymer ?
#
loop_
_entity_poly.entity_id
_entity_poly.type
_entity_poly.pdbx_seq_one_letter_code
_entity_poly.pdbx_strand_id
1 'polypeptide(L)'
;MGLFAAILSLIGSGQIAFTGYNLYLSSIAIPKLLSYEDKAVKAAKYSNIAEEQLFKTRATQAASVGALILTLSTATPFLLLNYTSSTIFALSTVNLAVLLVTREYVGDFWKSKAKMPIPGTGDFNDAIGLTNEVRENQLFLGMSWVLYGVVGLLA
;
A
#
# COMPACT_ATOMS: atom_id res chain seq x y z
N MET A 1 29.14 3.78 14.95
CA MET A 1 28.07 2.93 14.38
C MET A 1 28.72 1.90 13.47
N GLY A 2 28.37 0.61 13.60
CA GLY A 2 28.88 -0.42 12.70
C GLY A 2 28.33 -0.27 11.27
N LEU A 3 29.02 -0.86 10.28
CA LEU A 3 28.62 -0.81 8.87
C LEU A 3 27.16 -1.26 8.66
N PHE A 4 26.75 -2.36 9.28
CA PHE A 4 25.39 -2.89 9.17
C PHE A 4 24.33 -1.94 9.75
N ALA A 5 24.61 -1.30 10.88
CA ALA A 5 23.70 -0.31 11.46
C ALA A 5 23.50 0.90 10.53
N ALA A 6 24.56 1.37 9.87
CA ALA A 6 24.46 2.45 8.90
C ALA A 6 23.62 2.06 7.67
N ILE A 7 23.76 0.81 7.19
CA ILE A 7 22.95 0.27 6.10
C ILE A 7 21.47 0.16 6.51
N LEU A 8 21.18 -0.32 7.72
CA LEU A 8 19.81 -0.39 8.23
C LEU A 8 19.16 1.01 8.30
N SER A 9 19.88 2.02 8.80
CA SER A 9 19.37 3.39 8.83
C SER A 9 19.10 3.94 7.42
N LEU A 10 19.94 3.62 6.45
CA LEU A 10 19.74 4.02 5.05
C LEU A 10 18.50 3.36 4.45
N ILE A 11 18.33 2.04 4.63
CA ILE A 11 17.15 1.33 4.13
C ILE A 11 15.89 1.88 4.81
N GLY A 12 15.90 2.03 6.14
CA GLY A 12 14.74 2.47 6.91
C GLY A 12 14.29 3.89 6.57
N SER A 13 15.24 4.82 6.39
CA SER A 13 14.91 6.17 5.95
C SER A 13 14.31 6.19 4.54
N GLY A 14 14.87 5.39 3.62
CA GLY A 14 14.30 5.18 2.29
C GLY A 14 12.89 4.59 2.33
N GLN A 15 12.65 3.59 3.19
CA GLN A 15 11.33 2.99 3.39
C GLN A 15 10.30 4.01 3.89
N ILE A 16 10.65 4.84 4.87
CA ILE A 16 9.75 5.88 5.39
C ILE A 16 9.40 6.89 4.29
N ALA A 17 10.41 7.39 3.57
CA ALA A 17 10.18 8.35 2.49
C ALA A 17 9.30 7.76 1.38
N PHE A 18 9.60 6.53 0.95
CA PHE A 18 8.86 5.86 -0.11
C PHE A 18 7.44 5.47 0.33
N THR A 19 7.24 5.10 1.59
CA THR A 19 5.90 4.88 2.16
C THR A 19 5.10 6.18 2.20
N GLY A 20 5.73 7.29 2.58
CA GLY A 20 5.10 8.62 2.56
C GLY A 20 4.65 9.02 1.15
N TYR A 21 5.46 8.76 0.13
CA TYR A 21 5.08 8.97 -1.27
C TYR A 21 3.85 8.12 -1.66
N ASN A 22 3.79 6.86 -1.25
CA ASN A 22 2.64 6.00 -1.54
C ASN A 22 1.36 6.45 -0.83
N LEU A 23 1.46 6.91 0.42
CA LEU A 23 0.34 7.52 1.13
C LEU A 23 -0.14 8.80 0.44
N TYR A 24 0.77 9.59 -0.12
CA TYR A 24 0.43 10.75 -0.95
C TYR A 24 -0.33 10.34 -2.22
N LEU A 25 0.13 9.33 -2.96
CA LEU A 25 -0.60 8.82 -4.12
C LEU A 25 -2.01 8.32 -3.73
N SER A 26 -2.13 7.57 -2.63
CA SER A 26 -3.43 7.16 -2.09
C SER A 26 -4.31 8.36 -1.71
N SER A 27 -3.74 9.44 -1.17
CA SER A 27 -4.50 10.65 -0.84
C SER A 27 -5.04 11.40 -2.07
N ILE A 28 -4.45 11.19 -3.25
CA ILE A 28 -4.98 11.70 -4.52
C ILE A 28 -6.03 10.73 -5.09
N ALA A 29 -5.78 9.43 -5.02
CA ALA A 29 -6.65 8.41 -5.57
C ALA A 29 -8.02 8.36 -4.86
N ILE A 30 -8.04 8.44 -3.53
CA ILE A 30 -9.25 8.28 -2.73
C ILE A 30 -10.30 9.36 -3.07
N PRO A 31 -10.00 10.67 -3.04
CA PRO A 31 -10.97 11.71 -3.42
C PRO A 31 -11.53 11.52 -4.84
N LYS A 32 -10.68 11.08 -5.78
CA LYS A 32 -11.10 10.78 -7.15
C LYS A 32 -12.04 9.57 -7.25
N LEU A 33 -11.92 8.59 -6.35
CA LEU A 33 -12.92 7.51 -6.24
C LEU A 33 -14.21 7.99 -5.59
N LEU A 34 -14.09 8.86 -4.57
CA LEU A 34 -15.24 9.45 -3.89
C LEU A 34 -16.09 10.30 -4.84
N SER A 35 -15.50 10.95 -5.85
CA SER A 35 -16.28 11.70 -6.85
C SER A 35 -17.22 10.84 -7.69
N TYR A 36 -17.01 9.51 -7.75
CA TYR A 36 -17.94 8.56 -8.40
C TYR A 36 -18.86 7.84 -7.43
N GLU A 37 -18.68 8.04 -6.12
CA GLU A 37 -19.35 7.26 -5.10
C GLU A 37 -20.86 7.47 -5.14
N ASP A 38 -21.35 8.69 -5.38
CA ASP A 38 -22.79 8.96 -5.49
C ASP A 38 -23.46 8.14 -6.61
N LYS A 39 -22.77 7.98 -7.74
CA LYS A 39 -23.27 7.15 -8.86
C LYS A 39 -23.27 5.68 -8.46
N ALA A 40 -22.21 5.22 -7.80
CA ALA A 40 -22.08 3.85 -7.31
C ALA A 40 -23.13 3.52 -6.24
N VAL A 41 -23.40 4.42 -5.29
CA VAL A 41 -24.41 4.25 -4.23
C VAL A 41 -25.81 4.19 -4.81
N LYS A 42 -26.15 5.06 -5.76
CA LYS A 42 -27.45 5.00 -6.44
C LYS A 42 -27.63 3.69 -7.18
N ALA A 43 -26.60 3.22 -7.88
CA ALA A 43 -26.63 1.92 -8.55
C ALA A 43 -26.76 0.76 -7.55
N ALA A 44 -26.05 0.81 -6.42
CA ALA A 44 -26.07 -0.20 -5.37
C ALA A 44 -27.48 -0.40 -4.76
N LYS A 45 -28.29 0.66 -4.63
CA LYS A 45 -29.67 0.56 -4.11
C LYS A 45 -30.59 -0.34 -4.93
N TYR A 46 -30.29 -0.51 -6.22
CA TYR A 46 -31.12 -1.27 -7.15
C TYR A 46 -30.41 -2.51 -7.71
N SER A 47 -29.17 -2.78 -7.30
CA SER A 47 -28.36 -3.88 -7.83
C SER A 47 -27.33 -4.38 -6.81
N ASN A 48 -27.45 -5.66 -6.46
CA ASN A 48 -26.49 -6.37 -5.59
C ASN A 48 -25.07 -6.34 -6.17
N ILE A 49 -24.93 -6.36 -7.51
CA ILE A 49 -23.61 -6.30 -8.17
C ILE A 49 -22.96 -4.94 -7.89
N ALA A 50 -23.70 -3.84 -8.02
CA ALA A 50 -23.15 -2.51 -7.79
C ALA A 50 -22.78 -2.28 -6.31
N GLU A 51 -23.57 -2.85 -5.38
CA GLU A 51 -23.25 -2.84 -3.95
C GLU A 51 -21.93 -3.57 -3.66
N GLU A 52 -21.77 -4.79 -4.19
CA GLU A 52 -20.53 -5.56 -4.02
C GLU A 52 -19.31 -4.82 -4.57
N GLN A 53 -19.46 -4.14 -5.71
CA GLN A 53 -18.38 -3.36 -6.33
C GLN A 53 -17.99 -2.13 -5.49
N LEU A 54 -18.98 -1.41 -4.94
CA LEU A 54 -18.72 -0.29 -4.04
C LEU A 54 -18.00 -0.76 -2.77
N PHE A 55 -18.46 -1.86 -2.19
CA PHE A 55 -17.83 -2.45 -1.01
C PHE A 55 -16.38 -2.86 -1.29
N LYS A 56 -16.12 -3.61 -2.35
CA LYS A 56 -14.75 -4.04 -2.73
C LYS A 56 -13.83 -2.86 -3.04
N THR A 57 -14.35 -1.80 -3.66
CA THR A 57 -13.59 -0.55 -3.89
C THR A 57 -13.11 0.04 -2.57
N ARG A 58 -14.01 0.23 -1.60
CA ARG A 58 -13.65 0.75 -0.28
C ARG A 58 -12.69 -0.17 0.47
N ALA A 59 -12.96 -1.48 0.47
CA ALA A 59 -12.16 -2.47 1.17
C ALA A 59 -10.72 -2.55 0.64
N THR A 60 -10.54 -2.52 -0.68
CA THR A 60 -9.20 -2.57 -1.31
C THR A 60 -8.40 -1.30 -1.04
N GLN A 61 -9.02 -0.12 -1.09
CA GLN A 61 -8.36 1.14 -0.71
C GLN A 61 -7.96 1.16 0.76
N ALA A 62 -8.87 0.75 1.65
CA ALA A 62 -8.59 0.65 3.08
C ALA A 62 -7.46 -0.33 3.40
N ALA A 63 -7.47 -1.51 2.76
CA ALA A 63 -6.40 -2.50 2.92
C ALA A 63 -5.05 -1.95 2.46
N SER A 64 -5.01 -1.28 1.31
CA SER A 64 -3.81 -0.66 0.76
C SER A 64 -3.21 0.39 1.70
N VAL A 65 -4.04 1.35 2.15
CA VAL A 65 -3.60 2.40 3.08
C VAL A 65 -3.19 1.80 4.43
N GLY A 66 -3.95 0.82 4.94
CA GLY A 66 -3.62 0.13 6.18
C GLY A 66 -2.25 -0.54 6.16
N ALA A 67 -1.91 -1.23 5.06
CA ALA A 67 -0.58 -1.84 4.89
C ALA A 67 0.56 -0.80 4.88
N LEU A 68 0.34 0.36 4.25
CA LEU A 68 1.32 1.45 4.24
C LEU A 68 1.48 2.08 5.64
N ILE A 69 0.38 2.27 6.38
CA ILE A 69 0.44 2.76 7.77
C ILE A 69 1.19 1.78 8.66
N LEU A 70 0.98 0.46 8.51
CA LEU A 70 1.73 -0.57 9.23
C LEU A 70 3.23 -0.50 8.92
N THR A 71 3.58 -0.38 7.64
CA THR A 71 4.98 -0.21 7.21
C THR A 71 5.60 1.03 7.85
N LEU A 72 4.93 2.17 7.78
CA LEU A 72 5.41 3.42 8.36
C LEU A 72 5.59 3.30 9.89
N SER A 73 4.63 2.66 10.55
CA SER A 73 4.61 2.46 12.00
C SER A 73 5.70 1.48 12.46
N THR A 74 6.15 0.58 11.58
CA THR A 74 7.26 -0.34 11.87
C THR A 74 8.62 0.30 11.57
N ALA A 75 8.76 0.96 10.42
CA ALA A 75 10.04 1.54 9.99
C ALA A 75 10.48 2.72 10.86
N THR A 76 9.53 3.53 11.36
CA THR A 76 9.87 4.73 12.15
C THR A 76 10.56 4.39 13.48
N PRO A 77 10.01 3.50 14.35
CA PRO A 77 10.72 3.10 15.57
C PRO A 77 12.06 2.42 15.30
N PHE A 78 12.19 1.65 14.22
CA PHE A 78 13.43 0.98 13.83
C PHE A 78 14.59 1.95 13.53
N LEU A 79 14.30 3.20 13.16
CA LEU A 79 15.31 4.24 13.02
C LEU A 79 15.71 4.91 14.35
N LEU A 80 14.79 4.94 15.31
CA LEU A 80 14.93 5.71 16.54
C LEU A 80 15.40 4.87 17.73
N LEU A 81 15.14 3.57 17.70
CA LEU A 81 15.34 2.65 18.82
C LEU A 81 16.18 1.44 18.40
N ASN A 82 16.83 0.82 19.39
CA ASN A 82 17.57 -0.43 19.18
C ASN A 82 16.65 -1.63 19.39
N TYR A 83 16.63 -2.53 18.41
CA TYR A 83 15.88 -3.79 18.46
C TYR A 83 16.83 -4.98 18.30
N THR A 84 16.43 -6.14 18.81
CA THR A 84 17.18 -7.38 18.59
C THR A 84 17.03 -7.83 17.14
N SER A 85 18.03 -8.55 16.63
CA SER A 85 18.01 -9.12 15.27
C SER A 85 16.79 -10.01 15.03
N SER A 86 16.33 -10.74 16.06
CA SER A 86 15.10 -11.56 15.99
C SER A 86 13.84 -10.71 15.82
N THR A 87 13.71 -9.59 16.52
CA THR A 87 12.58 -8.66 16.37
C THR A 87 12.60 -7.99 15.01
N ILE A 88 13.78 -7.55 14.53
CA ILE A 88 13.93 -6.95 13.20
C ILE A 88 13.49 -7.94 12.12
N PHE A 89 13.98 -9.19 12.19
CA PHE A 89 13.63 -10.22 11.23
C PHE A 89 12.13 -10.57 11.26
N ALA A 90 11.55 -10.76 12.45
CA ALA A 90 10.14 -11.09 12.60
C ALA A 90 9.22 -10.00 12.04
N LEU A 91 9.45 -8.73 12.41
CA LEU A 91 8.62 -7.62 11.94
C LEU A 91 8.84 -7.31 10.46
N SER A 92 10.04 -7.51 9.94
CA SER A 92 10.30 -7.42 8.49
C SER A 92 9.52 -8.48 7.71
N THR A 93 9.47 -9.71 8.24
CA THR A 93 8.68 -10.81 7.66
C THR A 93 7.19 -10.51 7.67
N VAL A 94 6.66 -9.98 8.77
CA VAL A 94 5.25 -9.57 8.87
C VAL A 94 4.92 -8.49 7.86
N ASN A 95 5.75 -7.45 7.74
CA ASN A 95 5.51 -6.37 6.78
C ASN A 95 5.55 -6.88 5.33
N LEU A 96 6.52 -7.73 4.98
CA LEU A 96 6.57 -8.39 3.68
C LEU A 96 5.27 -9.15 3.40
N ALA A 97 4.83 -10.00 4.33
CA ALA A 97 3.63 -10.81 4.17
C ALA A 97 2.39 -9.95 3.97
N VAL A 98 2.20 -8.90 4.79
CA VAL A 98 1.08 -7.97 4.67
C VAL A 98 1.11 -7.25 3.33
N LEU A 99 2.26 -6.71 2.92
CA LEU A 99 2.37 -6.01 1.63
C LEU A 99 2.05 -6.92 0.44
N LEU A 100 2.52 -8.16 0.44
CA LEU A 100 2.24 -9.12 -0.63
C LEU A 100 0.77 -9.53 -0.67
N VAL A 101 0.17 -9.84 0.49
CA VAL A 101 -1.25 -10.20 0.59
C VAL A 101 -2.13 -9.03 0.16
N THR A 102 -1.84 -7.82 0.63
CA THR A 102 -2.57 -6.62 0.25
C THR A 102 -2.40 -6.33 -1.25
N ARG A 103 -1.19 -6.46 -1.79
CA ARG A 103 -0.92 -6.28 -3.22
C ARG A 103 -1.78 -7.22 -4.06
N GLU A 104 -1.86 -8.49 -3.69
CA GLU A 104 -2.65 -9.49 -4.41
C GLU A 104 -4.15 -9.22 -4.25
N TYR A 105 -4.63 -8.96 -3.04
CA TYR A 105 -6.03 -8.64 -2.76
C TYR A 105 -6.52 -7.41 -3.56
N VAL A 106 -5.71 -6.34 -3.58
CA VAL A 106 -5.98 -5.13 -4.38
C VAL A 106 -5.88 -5.47 -5.86
N GLY A 107 -4.83 -6.19 -6.27
CA GLY A 107 -4.60 -6.59 -7.64
C GLY A 107 -5.74 -7.39 -8.25
N ASP A 108 -6.28 -8.35 -7.52
CA ASP A 108 -7.37 -9.21 -7.96
C ASP A 108 -8.65 -8.46 -8.28
N PHE A 109 -8.95 -7.43 -7.49
CA PHE A 109 -10.11 -6.57 -7.74
C PHE A 109 -9.88 -5.63 -8.93
N TRP A 110 -8.71 -4.98 -8.99
CA TRP A 110 -8.44 -3.91 -9.95
C TRP A 110 -7.92 -4.38 -11.31
N LYS A 111 -7.37 -5.61 -11.43
CA LYS A 111 -6.83 -6.16 -12.70
C LYS A 111 -7.83 -6.20 -13.84
N SER A 112 -9.12 -6.35 -13.52
CA SER A 112 -10.21 -6.42 -14.50
C SER A 112 -10.86 -5.06 -14.79
N LYS A 113 -10.42 -3.99 -14.10
CA LYS A 113 -10.97 -2.64 -14.26
C LYS A 113 -10.20 -1.90 -15.34
N ALA A 114 -10.70 -1.98 -16.57
CA ALA A 114 -10.21 -1.15 -17.67
C ALA A 114 -10.61 0.32 -17.45
N LYS A 115 -9.75 1.25 -17.89
CA LYS A 115 -10.12 2.66 -17.98
C LYS A 115 -11.33 2.81 -18.90
N MET A 116 -12.38 3.46 -18.42
CA MET A 116 -13.62 3.64 -19.17
C MET A 116 -13.50 4.85 -20.12
N PRO A 117 -13.74 4.71 -21.43
CA PRO A 117 -13.65 5.82 -22.38
C PRO A 117 -14.98 6.60 -22.46
N ILE A 118 -15.58 6.94 -21.32
CA ILE A 118 -16.90 7.56 -21.25
C ILE A 118 -16.76 9.00 -20.70
N PRO A 119 -17.47 10.00 -21.25
CA PRO A 119 -17.43 11.35 -20.72
C PRO A 119 -17.77 11.39 -19.23
N GLY A 120 -16.94 12.11 -18.46
CA GLY A 120 -17.12 12.23 -17.01
C GLY A 120 -16.65 11.02 -16.21
N THR A 121 -15.78 10.14 -16.73
CA THR A 121 -15.07 9.06 -15.99
C THR A 121 -13.56 9.33 -15.76
N GLY A 122 -13.09 10.56 -16.02
CA GLY A 122 -11.67 10.93 -15.94
C GLY A 122 -11.04 10.68 -14.57
N ASP A 123 -11.66 11.22 -13.52
CA ASP A 123 -11.18 11.05 -12.13
C ASP A 123 -11.13 9.56 -11.73
N PHE A 124 -12.11 8.75 -12.16
CA PHE A 124 -12.12 7.31 -11.88
C PHE A 124 -10.97 6.59 -12.57
N ASN A 125 -10.71 6.92 -13.84
CA ASN A 125 -9.61 6.36 -14.62
C ASN A 125 -8.24 6.72 -14.04
N ASP A 126 -8.11 7.95 -13.53
CA ASP A 126 -6.91 8.39 -12.83
C ASP A 126 -6.72 7.63 -11.53
N ALA A 127 -7.79 7.43 -10.75
CA ALA A 127 -7.73 6.66 -9.52
C ALA A 127 -7.34 5.19 -9.75
N ILE A 128 -7.79 4.57 -10.85
CA ILE A 128 -7.32 3.24 -11.26
C ILE A 128 -5.80 3.26 -11.48
N GLY A 129 -5.29 4.29 -12.18
CA GLY A 129 -3.85 4.45 -12.43
C GLY A 129 -3.05 4.56 -11.14
N LEU A 130 -3.44 5.49 -10.27
CA LEU A 130 -2.78 5.72 -8.98
C LEU A 130 -2.83 4.49 -8.06
N THR A 131 -3.95 3.76 -8.05
CA THR A 131 -4.09 2.53 -7.26
C THR A 131 -3.16 1.44 -7.75
N ASN A 132 -3.02 1.27 -9.07
CA ASN A 132 -2.08 0.31 -9.64
C ASN A 132 -0.62 0.68 -9.35
N GLU A 133 -0.30 1.97 -9.38
CA GLU A 133 1.03 2.46 -9.02
C GLU A 133 1.37 2.16 -7.55
N VAL A 134 0.44 2.45 -6.62
CA VAL A 134 0.61 2.08 -5.19
C VAL A 134 0.78 0.57 -5.02
N ARG A 135 0.01 -0.24 -5.75
CA ARG A 135 0.13 -1.71 -5.74
C ARG A 135 1.50 -2.19 -6.21
N GLU A 136 2.07 -1.58 -7.25
CA GLU A 136 3.42 -1.92 -7.71
C GLU A 136 4.49 -1.51 -6.69
N ASN A 137 4.33 -0.34 -6.10
CA ASN A 137 5.19 0.15 -5.04
C ASN A 137 5.15 -0.72 -3.77
N GLN A 138 4.04 -1.39 -3.47
CA GLN A 138 3.97 -2.37 -2.38
C GLN A 138 4.94 -3.56 -2.60
N LEU A 139 5.20 -3.96 -3.85
CA LEU A 139 6.22 -4.98 -4.13
C LEU A 139 7.63 -4.47 -3.84
N PHE A 140 7.94 -3.24 -4.28
CA PHE A 140 9.23 -2.60 -3.98
C PHE A 140 9.44 -2.42 -2.47
N LEU A 141 8.40 -2.01 -1.74
CA LEU A 141 8.41 -1.98 -0.28
C LEU A 141 8.62 -3.39 0.31
N GLY A 142 7.95 -4.41 -0.21
CA GLY A 142 8.15 -5.80 0.22
C GLY A 142 9.60 -6.26 0.05
N MET A 143 10.20 -6.00 -1.12
CA MET A 143 11.61 -6.30 -1.37
C MET A 143 12.55 -5.53 -0.44
N SER A 144 12.24 -4.27 -0.11
CA SER A 144 13.02 -3.52 0.86
C SER A 144 12.98 -4.13 2.27
N TRP A 145 11.85 -4.71 2.68
CA TRP A 145 11.73 -5.43 3.96
C TRP A 145 12.53 -6.74 3.98
N VAL A 146 12.64 -7.44 2.84
CA VAL A 146 13.55 -8.59 2.71
C VAL A 146 14.98 -8.15 2.99
N LEU A 147 15.44 -7.07 2.33
CA LEU A 147 16.78 -6.53 2.55
C LEU A 147 16.98 -6.08 3.99
N TYR A 148 16.01 -5.37 4.57
CA TYR A 148 16.07 -4.91 5.96
C TYR A 148 16.21 -6.08 6.95
N GLY A 149 15.40 -7.13 6.79
CA GLY A 149 15.44 -8.32 7.64
C GLY A 149 16.76 -9.09 7.53
N VAL A 150 17.28 -9.27 6.30
CA VAL A 150 18.56 -9.97 6.08
C VAL A 150 19.73 -9.19 6.67
N VAL A 151 19.80 -7.88 6.43
CA VAL A 151 20.85 -7.04 7.04
C VAL A 151 20.71 -7.02 8.57
N GLY A 152 19.48 -7.01 9.09
CA GLY A 152 19.21 -7.04 10.53
C GLY A 152 19.68 -8.31 11.23
N LEU A 153 19.74 -9.45 10.52
CA LEU A 153 20.31 -10.69 11.03
C LEU A 153 21.84 -10.67 11.10
N LEU A 154 22.49 -9.80 10.31
CA LEU A 154 23.95 -9.67 10.22
C LEU A 154 24.52 -8.54 11.07
N ALA A 155 23.64 -7.65 11.57
CA ALA A 155 23.96 -6.52 12.43
C ALA A 155 24.06 -6.92 13.91
#